data_AF-A0A957Z606-F1
#
_entry.id   AF-A0A957Z606-F1
#
_cell.length_a   1.000
_cell.length_b   1.000
_cell.length_c   1.000
_cell.angle_alpha   90.00
_cell.angle_beta   90.00
_cell.angle_gamma   90.00
#
_symmetry.space_group_name_H-M   'P 1'
#
loop_
_entity.id
_entity.type
_entity.pdbx_description
1 polymer ?
#
loop_
_entity_poly.entity_id
_entity_poly.type
_entity_poly.pdbx_seq_one_letter_code
_entity_poly.pdbx_strand_id
1 'polypeptide(L)'
;EVFWMYDIRLRRPVYVSPAFERIWGWSDPGLERFAQRFAESIFPEDRTAVRATLERRDQGQPTEAEYRIVRPDGAVRWVSERSVPVCDDSGSLLQTVGIITDVTERRHADALQGAIYRIVMAAQTAESLAALYPAVHREV
;
A
#
# COMPACT_ATOMS: atom_id res chain seq x y z
N GLU A 1 -8.12 1.36 -9.41
CA GLU A 1 -8.57 0.97 -8.07
C GLU A 1 -9.09 -0.45 -8.10
N VAL A 2 -8.92 -1.19 -7.00
CA VAL A 2 -9.34 -2.59 -6.83
C VAL A 2 -10.34 -2.62 -5.69
N PHE A 3 -11.56 -3.05 -5.95
CA PHE A 3 -12.57 -3.25 -4.92
C PHE A 3 -12.50 -4.68 -4.40
N TRP A 4 -12.61 -4.85 -3.09
CA TRP A 4 -12.62 -6.18 -2.47
C TRP A 4 -13.64 -6.24 -1.33
N MET A 5 -14.08 -7.46 -1.04
CA MET A 5 -14.97 -7.78 0.07
C MET A 5 -14.41 -8.99 0.81
N TYR A 6 -14.37 -8.89 2.13
CA TYR A 6 -13.87 -9.92 3.03
C TYR A 6 -14.96 -10.30 4.02
N ASP A 7 -15.25 -11.60 4.11
CA ASP A 7 -16.20 -12.13 5.08
C ASP A 7 -15.48 -12.42 6.40
N ILE A 8 -15.95 -11.78 7.47
CA ILE A 8 -15.29 -11.82 8.78
C ILE A 8 -15.54 -13.15 9.47
N ARG A 9 -16.71 -13.77 9.25
CA ARG A 9 -17.06 -15.06 9.86
C ARG A 9 -16.30 -16.21 9.20
N LEU A 10 -16.24 -16.20 7.87
CA LEU A 10 -15.53 -17.22 7.08
C LEU A 10 -14.02 -16.95 6.99
N ARG A 11 -13.55 -15.79 7.46
CA ARG A 11 -12.16 -15.34 7.41
C ARG A 11 -11.54 -15.49 6.02
N ARG A 12 -12.27 -15.10 4.97
CA ARG A 12 -11.83 -15.21 3.57
C ARG A 12 -12.35 -14.07 2.69
N PRO A 13 -11.63 -13.71 1.61
CA PRO A 13 -12.22 -12.85 0.59
C PRO A 13 -13.40 -13.55 -0.08
N VAL A 14 -14.48 -12.80 -0.30
CA VAL A 14 -15.67 -13.26 -1.04
C VAL A 14 -15.79 -12.58 -2.40
N TYR A 15 -15.08 -11.48 -2.60
CA TYR A 15 -14.98 -10.80 -3.89
C TYR A 15 -13.68 -10.01 -3.98
N VAL A 16 -13.08 -10.02 -5.16
CA VAL A 16 -11.98 -9.12 -5.54
C VAL A 16 -12.21 -8.74 -7.00
N SER A 17 -12.23 -7.45 -7.31
CA SER A 17 -12.44 -6.98 -8.67
C SER A 17 -11.27 -7.36 -9.58
N PRO A 18 -11.48 -7.75 -10.84
CA PRO A 18 -10.40 -8.12 -11.79
C PRO A 18 -9.34 -7.03 -12.02
N ALA A 19 -9.61 -5.79 -11.62
CA ALA A 19 -8.63 -4.71 -11.62
C ALA A 19 -7.33 -5.03 -10.85
N PHE A 20 -7.35 -6.03 -9.95
CA PHE A 20 -6.15 -6.44 -9.19
C PHE A 20 -5.02 -6.89 -10.11
N GLU A 21 -5.32 -7.50 -11.26
CA GLU A 21 -4.31 -8.00 -12.21
C GLU A 21 -3.36 -6.88 -12.68
N ARG A 22 -3.88 -5.65 -12.82
CA ARG A 22 -3.05 -4.49 -13.21
C ARG A 22 -2.04 -4.13 -12.13
N ILE A 23 -2.46 -4.11 -10.87
CA ILE A 23 -1.59 -3.74 -9.74
C ILE A 23 -0.59 -4.86 -9.46
N TRP A 24 -1.06 -6.09 -9.38
CA TRP A 24 -0.28 -7.24 -8.91
C TRP A 24 0.48 -7.99 -10.02
N GLY A 25 0.04 -7.92 -11.27
CA GLY A 25 0.75 -8.50 -12.42
C GLY A 25 0.61 -10.03 -12.57
N TRP A 26 -0.31 -10.67 -11.83
CA TRP A 26 -0.68 -12.07 -12.03
C TRP A 26 -2.17 -12.20 -12.34
N SER A 27 -2.50 -13.20 -13.17
CA SER A 27 -3.87 -13.48 -13.62
C SER A 27 -4.68 -14.31 -12.61
N ASP A 28 -6.01 -14.21 -12.70
CA ASP A 28 -7.02 -14.79 -11.80
C ASP A 28 -6.57 -16.06 -11.05
N PRO A 29 -6.11 -15.92 -9.80
CA PRO A 29 -5.69 -17.03 -8.96
C PRO A 29 -6.87 -17.86 -8.42
N GLY A 30 -8.10 -17.34 -8.48
CA GLY A 30 -9.17 -17.69 -7.57
C GLY A 30 -8.99 -17.10 -6.15
N LEU A 31 -10.08 -16.83 -5.45
CA LEU A 31 -10.10 -16.09 -4.17
C LEU A 31 -9.22 -16.70 -3.07
N GLU A 32 -9.15 -18.02 -2.98
CA GLU A 32 -8.33 -18.73 -1.98
C GLU A 32 -6.84 -18.44 -2.18
N ARG A 33 -6.35 -18.63 -3.42
CA ARG A 33 -4.96 -18.33 -3.78
C ARG A 33 -4.68 -16.83 -3.79
N PHE A 34 -5.70 -16.00 -4.04
CA PHE A 34 -5.57 -14.55 -3.94
C PHE A 34 -5.12 -14.14 -2.54
N ALA A 35 -5.79 -14.63 -1.48
CA ALA A 35 -5.46 -14.28 -0.10
C ALA A 35 -4.01 -14.65 0.26
N GLN A 36 -3.58 -15.86 -0.14
CA GLN A 36 -2.22 -16.32 0.09
C GLN A 36 -1.19 -15.43 -0.65
N ARG A 37 -1.37 -15.25 -1.96
CA ARG A 37 -0.44 -14.47 -2.78
C ARG A 37 -0.40 -13.00 -2.41
N PHE A 38 -1.53 -12.43 -1.98
CA PHE A 38 -1.58 -11.08 -1.44
C PHE A 38 -0.65 -10.95 -0.24
N ALA A 39 -0.76 -11.83 0.75
CA ALA A 39 0.08 -11.79 1.95
C ALA A 39 1.57 -12.00 1.62
N GLU A 40 1.88 -12.91 0.69
CA GLU A 40 3.25 -13.18 0.24
C GLU A 40 3.86 -11.99 -0.53
N SER A 41 3.03 -11.24 -1.27
CA SER A 41 3.46 -10.09 -2.07
C SER A 41 3.87 -8.88 -1.23
N ILE A 42 3.44 -8.78 0.03
CA ILE A 42 3.79 -7.64 0.90
C ILE A 42 5.29 -7.64 1.14
N PHE A 43 5.91 -6.48 0.91
CA PHE A 43 7.33 -6.25 1.12
C PHE A 43 7.72 -6.59 2.58
N PRO A 44 8.82 -7.33 2.82
CA PRO A 44 9.10 -7.92 4.13
C PRO A 44 9.02 -6.96 5.33
N GLU A 45 9.52 -5.75 5.15
CA GLU A 45 9.60 -4.67 6.13
C GLU A 45 8.21 -4.11 6.48
N ASP A 46 7.25 -4.20 5.57
CA ASP A 46 5.90 -3.67 5.76
C ASP A 46 4.96 -4.70 6.39
N ARG A 47 5.32 -5.99 6.38
CA ARG A 47 4.46 -7.12 6.83
C ARG A 47 3.93 -6.94 8.25
N THR A 48 4.77 -6.49 9.17
CA THR A 48 4.37 -6.29 10.58
C THR A 48 3.28 -5.21 10.70
N ALA A 49 3.45 -4.09 10.00
CA ALA A 49 2.50 -2.98 10.03
C ALA A 49 1.18 -3.34 9.32
N VAL A 50 1.26 -4.05 8.19
CA VAL A 50 0.07 -4.53 7.48
C VAL A 50 -0.70 -5.54 8.32
N ARG A 51 -0.03 -6.48 8.99
CA ARG A 51 -0.68 -7.44 9.88
C ARG A 51 -1.46 -6.75 11.01
N ALA A 52 -0.87 -5.75 11.67
CA ALA A 52 -1.57 -4.97 12.69
C ALA A 52 -2.79 -4.23 12.13
N THR A 53 -2.73 -3.80 10.86
CA THR A 53 -3.88 -3.20 10.17
C THR A 53 -4.97 -4.23 9.90
N LEU A 54 -4.62 -5.43 9.43
CA LEU A 54 -5.58 -6.53 9.23
C LEU A 54 -6.24 -6.98 10.55
N GLU A 55 -5.50 -6.97 11.67
CA GLU A 55 -6.05 -7.26 12.99
C GLU A 55 -7.11 -6.22 13.41
N ARG A 56 -6.86 -4.93 13.18
CA ARG A 56 -7.85 -3.87 13.44
C ARG A 56 -9.08 -4.00 12.54
N ARG A 57 -8.87 -4.34 11.27
CA ARG A 57 -9.96 -4.63 10.32
C ARG A 57 -10.85 -5.75 10.83
N ASP A 58 -10.25 -6.85 11.28
CA ASP A 58 -10.98 -8.01 11.80
C ASP A 58 -11.77 -7.69 13.10
N GLN A 59 -11.39 -6.62 13.81
CA GLN A 59 -12.13 -6.07 14.96
C GLN A 59 -13.23 -5.08 14.56
N GLY A 60 -13.47 -4.88 13.26
CA GLY A 60 -14.49 -3.97 12.76
C GLY A 60 -14.10 -2.49 12.78
N GLN A 61 -12.80 -2.19 12.84
CA GLN A 61 -12.33 -0.80 12.76
C GLN A 61 -12.12 -0.41 11.30
N PRO A 62 -12.48 0.82 10.89
CA PRO A 62 -12.01 1.37 9.63
C PRO A 62 -10.49 1.40 9.59
N THR A 63 -9.90 1.06 8.45
CA THR A 63 -8.45 1.01 8.31
C THR A 63 -7.99 1.80 7.09
N GLU A 64 -6.79 2.38 7.20
CA GLU A 64 -6.06 2.96 6.10
C GLU A 64 -4.58 2.61 6.26
N ALA A 65 -3.94 2.16 5.18
CA ALA A 65 -2.51 1.85 5.16
C ALA A 65 -1.92 2.07 3.77
N GLU A 66 -0.66 2.50 3.72
CA GLU A 66 0.14 2.47 2.51
C GLU A 66 1.34 1.55 2.72
N TYR A 67 1.56 0.64 1.77
CA TYR A 67 2.62 -0.36 1.87
C TYR A 67 3.11 -0.77 0.49
N ARG A 68 4.27 -1.43 0.47
CA ARG A 68 4.88 -1.95 -0.75
C ARG A 68 4.45 -3.38 -1.00
N ILE A 69 4.26 -3.70 -2.28
CA ILE A 69 4.11 -5.05 -2.79
C ILE A 69 5.22 -5.36 -3.80
N VAL A 70 5.59 -6.63 -3.90
CA VAL A 70 6.51 -7.17 -4.91
C VAL A 70 5.70 -7.96 -5.93
N ARG A 71 5.81 -7.56 -7.19
CA ARG A 71 5.18 -8.25 -8.33
C ARG A 71 6.02 -9.47 -8.77
N PRO A 72 5.47 -10.42 -9.55
CA PRO A 72 6.21 -11.56 -10.07
C PRO A 72 7.40 -11.18 -10.96
N ASP A 73 7.34 -10.01 -11.61
CA ASP A 73 8.43 -9.43 -12.42
C ASP A 73 9.55 -8.80 -11.55
N GLY A 74 9.41 -8.82 -10.22
CA GLY A 74 10.33 -8.22 -9.26
C GLY A 74 10.11 -6.72 -9.02
N ALA A 75 9.19 -6.07 -9.75
CA ALA A 75 8.91 -4.66 -9.55
C ALA A 75 8.22 -4.42 -8.21
N VAL A 76 8.67 -3.37 -7.50
CA VAL A 76 8.03 -2.90 -6.28
C VAL A 76 6.98 -1.86 -6.64
N ARG A 77 5.77 -2.02 -6.09
CA ARG A 77 4.68 -1.05 -6.20
C ARG A 77 4.26 -0.56 -4.82
N TRP A 78 3.89 0.71 -4.73
CA TRP A 78 3.22 1.26 -3.56
C TRP A 78 1.71 1.16 -3.76
N VAL A 79 1.03 0.62 -2.76
CA VAL A 79 -0.44 0.57 -2.74
C VAL A 79 -0.95 1.30 -1.51
N SER A 80 -2.10 1.97 -1.68
CA SER A 80 -2.90 2.54 -0.61
C SER A 80 -4.16 1.71 -0.48
N GLU A 81 -4.41 1.18 0.72
CA GLU A 81 -5.56 0.37 1.06
C GLU A 81 -6.39 1.06 2.13
N ARG A 82 -7.69 1.19 1.86
CA ARG A 82 -8.68 1.73 2.79
C ARG A 82 -9.88 0.80 2.89
N SER A 83 -10.37 0.59 4.10
CA SER A 83 -11.47 -0.36 4.35
C SER A 83 -12.42 0.11 5.44
N VAL A 84 -13.68 -0.32 5.34
CA VAL A 84 -14.74 -0.01 6.31
C VAL A 84 -15.52 -1.28 6.68
N PRO A 85 -15.98 -1.41 7.93
CA PRO A 85 -16.82 -2.52 8.36
C PRO A 85 -18.22 -2.41 7.74
N VAL A 86 -18.84 -3.56 7.52
CA VAL A 86 -20.24 -3.71 7.17
C VAL A 86 -20.88 -4.55 8.26
N CYS A 87 -21.84 -3.96 8.98
CA CYS A 87 -22.57 -4.60 10.07
C CYS A 87 -24.00 -4.92 9.66
N ASP A 88 -24.62 -5.89 10.33
CA ASP A 88 -26.07 -6.10 10.25
C ASP A 88 -26.84 -5.07 11.09
N ASP A 89 -28.18 -5.17 11.05
CA ASP A 89 -29.09 -4.29 11.79
C ASP A 89 -28.90 -4.34 13.32
N SER A 90 -28.25 -5.39 13.84
CA SER A 90 -27.92 -5.52 15.26
C SER A 90 -26.58 -4.88 15.64
N GLY A 91 -25.84 -4.36 14.66
CA GLY A 91 -24.49 -3.84 14.84
C GLY A 91 -23.41 -4.92 14.85
N SER A 92 -23.75 -6.18 14.53
CA SER A 92 -22.77 -7.26 14.47
C SER A 92 -21.98 -7.19 13.16
N LEU A 93 -20.65 -7.28 13.26
CA LEU A 93 -19.76 -7.23 12.11
C LEU A 93 -20.00 -8.44 11.19
N LEU A 94 -20.39 -8.19 9.94
CA LEU A 94 -20.59 -9.20 8.91
C LEU A 94 -19.40 -9.30 7.97
N GLN A 95 -18.99 -8.15 7.41
CA GLN A 95 -18.00 -8.08 6.35
C GLN A 95 -17.12 -6.84 6.52
N THR A 96 -16.04 -6.81 5.76
CA THR A 96 -15.29 -5.58 5.48
C THR A 96 -15.22 -5.40 3.99
N VAL A 97 -15.43 -4.18 3.52
CA VAL A 97 -15.22 -3.80 2.13
C VAL A 97 -14.13 -2.75 2.04
N GLY A 98 -13.39 -2.75 0.94
CA GLY A 98 -12.30 -1.82 0.78
C GLY A 98 -11.87 -1.61 -0.65
N ILE A 99 -10.98 -0.63 -0.79
CA ILE A 99 -10.39 -0.24 -2.07
C ILE A 99 -8.88 -0.24 -1.92
N ILE A 100 -8.19 -0.79 -2.92
CA ILE A 100 -6.74 -0.71 -3.08
C ILE A 100 -6.41 0.09 -4.33
N THR A 101 -5.53 1.08 -4.19
CA THR A 101 -5.09 1.98 -5.26
C THR A 101 -3.58 1.91 -5.41
N ASP A 102 -3.09 1.74 -6.64
CA ASP A 102 -1.67 1.89 -6.94
C ASP A 102 -1.32 3.39 -6.82
N VAL A 103 -0.40 3.70 -5.90
CA VAL A 103 0.06 5.06 -5.62
C VAL A 103 1.55 5.22 -5.94
N THR A 104 2.13 4.28 -6.72
CA THR A 104 3.55 4.27 -7.09
C THR A 104 3.95 5.54 -7.82
N GLU A 105 3.19 5.94 -8.84
CA GLU A 105 3.49 7.15 -9.62
C GLU A 105 3.42 8.42 -8.75
N ARG A 106 2.40 8.52 -7.89
CA ARG A 106 2.28 9.62 -6.91
C ARG A 106 3.49 9.66 -5.98
N ARG A 107 3.89 8.53 -5.40
CA ARG A 107 5.05 8.44 -4.50
C ARG A 107 6.36 8.82 -5.21
N HIS A 108 6.53 8.42 -6.47
CA HIS A 108 7.71 8.82 -7.26
C HIS A 108 7.71 10.33 -7.56
N ALA A 109 6.56 10.90 -7.90
CA ALA A 109 6.43 12.34 -8.11
C ALA A 109 6.76 13.13 -6.84
N ASP A 110 6.20 12.73 -5.69
CA ASP A 110 6.46 13.37 -4.40
C ASP A 110 7.94 13.28 -4.01
N ALA A 111 8.57 12.12 -4.23
CA ALA A 111 10.00 11.91 -3.94
C ALA A 111 10.89 12.77 -4.84
N LEU A 112 10.58 12.85 -6.14
CA LEU A 112 11.29 13.69 -7.09
C LEU A 112 11.16 15.17 -6.72
N GLN A 113 9.94 15.62 -6.42
CA GLN A 113 9.69 17.01 -6.02
C GLN A 113 10.42 17.35 -4.72
N GLY A 114 10.43 16.45 -3.73
CA GLY A 114 11.19 16.62 -2.50
C GLY A 114 12.70 16.67 -2.74
N ALA A 115 13.23 15.85 -3.65
CA ALA A 115 14.64 15.88 -4.04
C ALA A 115 15.01 17.20 -4.74
N ILE A 116 14.20 17.64 -5.72
CA ILE A 116 14.38 18.92 -6.41
C ILE A 116 14.38 20.07 -5.40
N TYR A 117 13.40 20.10 -4.48
CA TYR A 117 13.33 21.14 -3.46
C TYR A 117 14.61 21.19 -2.61
N ARG A 118 15.10 20.04 -2.12
CA ARG A 118 16.36 19.99 -1.35
C ARG A 118 17.55 20.51 -2.15
N ILE A 119 17.66 20.14 -3.43
CA ILE A 119 18.74 20.60 -4.31
C ILE A 119 18.68 22.12 -4.51
N VAL A 120 17.49 22.67 -4.80
CA VAL A 120 17.31 24.12 -4.98
C VAL A 120 17.67 24.88 -3.72
N MET A 121 17.20 24.43 -2.55
CA MET A 121 17.52 25.06 -1.26
C MET A 121 19.02 25.00 -0.93
N ALA A 122 19.67 23.86 -1.19
CA ALA A 122 21.11 23.72 -1.02
C ALA A 122 21.89 24.65 -1.98
N ALA A 123 21.43 24.80 -3.23
CA ALA A 123 22.09 25.65 -4.23
C ALA A 123 21.99 27.15 -3.91
N GLN A 124 20.89 27.59 -3.31
CA GLN A 124 20.70 29.01 -2.93
C GLN A 124 21.52 29.41 -1.69
N THR A 125 21.86 28.46 -0.83
CA THR A 125 22.58 28.70 0.42
C THR A 125 24.07 28.36 0.32
N ALA A 126 24.48 27.63 -0.71
CA ALA A 126 25.87 27.27 -0.93
C ALA A 126 26.66 28.45 -1.51
N GLU A 127 27.70 28.88 -0.79
CA GLU A 127 28.63 29.93 -1.25
C GLU A 127 29.52 29.45 -2.41
N SER A 128 29.59 28.14 -2.67
CA SER A 128 30.28 27.54 -3.83
C SER A 128 29.79 26.13 -4.14
N LEU A 129 30.09 25.65 -5.35
CA LEU A 129 29.80 24.27 -5.80
C LEU A 129 30.39 23.19 -4.87
N ALA A 130 31.50 23.48 -4.18
CA ALA A 130 32.12 22.57 -3.21
C ALA A 130 31.32 22.45 -1.89
N ALA A 131 30.56 23.48 -1.51
CA ALA A 131 29.70 23.46 -0.32
C ALA A 131 28.36 22.74 -0.54
N LEU A 132 27.98 22.55 -1.81
CA LEU A 132 26.71 21.96 -2.25
C LEU A 132 26.69 20.42 -2.13
N TYR A 133 27.85 19.78 -2.29
CA TYR A 133 28.02 18.32 -2.27
C TYR A 133 27.63 17.65 -0.93
N PRO A 134 28.11 18.11 0.25
CA PRO A 134 27.70 17.54 1.55
C PRO A 134 26.25 17.85 1.95
N ALA A 135 25.63 18.91 1.40
CA ALA A 135 24.25 19.29 1.71
C ALA A 135 23.21 18.39 1.00
N VAL A 136 23.57 17.86 -0.18
CA VAL A 136 22.72 16.95 -0.96
C VAL A 136 22.88 15.48 -0.53
N HIS A 137 24.05 15.12 0.03
CA HIS A 137 24.42 13.73 0.36
C HIS A 137 24.49 13.41 1.86
N ARG A 138 23.87 14.20 2.75
CA ARG A 138 23.69 13.74 4.14
C ARG A 138 22.70 12.57 4.15
N GLU A 139 23.25 11.36 4.19
CA GLU A 139 22.52 10.12 4.45
C GLU A 139 21.84 10.17 5.83
N VAL A 140 20.66 9.54 5.87
CA VAL A 140 19.88 9.20 7.06
C VAL A 140 20.54 8.01 7.76
#